data_AF-A0A7M4DK68-F1
#
_entry.id   AF-A0A7M4DK68-F1
#
_cell.length_a   1.000
_cell.length_b   1.000
_cell.length_c   1.000
_cell.angle_alpha   90.00
_cell.angle_beta   90.00
_cell.angle_gamma   90.00
#
_symmetry.space_group_name_H-M   'P 1'
#
loop_
_entity.id
_entity.type
_entity.pdbx_description
1 polymer ?
#
loop_
_entity_poly.entity_id
_entity_poly.type
_entity_poly.pdbx_seq_one_letter_code
_entity_poly.pdbx_strand_id
1 'polypeptide(L)'
;MDDPHIMGEGCAPTPFTADEIRMGCPDGHTLRVRTTAGDAVREAVHRFEDGDAGGVTLSQEVDGEVSSRRVRWVDLQTHASFPAERTTIEPERITTPLGELDCLRYSVRREGLMTFWFATAHPGMPVRYVGGGSVTEVVSIGRA
;
A
#
# COMPACT_ATOMS: atom_id res chain seq x y z
N MET A 1 -25.53 -6.12 6.81
CA MET A 1 -24.66 -5.47 5.82
C MET A 1 -23.26 -5.80 6.24
N ASP A 2 -22.59 -6.63 5.46
CA ASP A 2 -21.18 -6.98 5.69
C ASP A 2 -20.32 -5.73 5.51
N ASP A 3 -19.35 -5.54 6.40
CA ASP A 3 -18.38 -4.44 6.31
C ASP A 3 -17.54 -4.63 5.04
N PRO A 4 -17.52 -3.67 4.09
CA PRO A 4 -16.80 -3.82 2.82
C PRO A 4 -15.28 -3.88 2.99
N HIS A 5 -14.75 -3.56 4.18
CA HIS A 5 -13.35 -3.74 4.52
C HIS A 5 -13.03 -5.19 4.95
N ILE A 6 -14.02 -6.02 5.27
CA ILE A 6 -13.80 -7.41 5.70
C ILE A 6 -13.94 -8.35 4.50
N MET A 7 -12.82 -8.91 4.05
CA MET A 7 -12.76 -9.77 2.86
C MET A 7 -13.26 -11.21 3.10
N GLY A 8 -13.53 -11.58 4.35
CA GLY A 8 -14.02 -12.90 4.72
C GLY A 8 -13.93 -13.16 6.23
N GLU A 9 -14.52 -14.25 6.67
CA GLU A 9 -14.48 -14.67 8.08
C GLU A 9 -13.03 -14.84 8.56
N GLY A 10 -12.73 -14.32 9.74
CA GLY A 10 -11.39 -14.36 10.32
C GLY A 10 -10.39 -13.36 9.72
N CYS A 11 -10.78 -12.51 8.77
CA CYS A 11 -9.96 -11.41 8.27
C CYS A 11 -10.12 -10.15 9.13
N ALA A 12 -9.02 -9.46 9.35
CA ALA A 12 -9.00 -8.08 9.83
C ALA A 12 -9.58 -7.17 8.73
N PRO A 13 -10.17 -6.03 9.09
CA PRO A 13 -10.60 -5.05 8.09
C PRO A 13 -9.40 -4.55 7.29
N THR A 14 -9.56 -4.39 5.97
CA THR A 14 -8.58 -3.76 5.09
C THR A 14 -8.58 -2.24 5.33
N PRO A 15 -7.45 -1.55 5.13
CA PRO A 15 -7.38 -0.10 5.35
C PRO A 15 -8.28 0.67 4.38
N PHE A 16 -8.46 0.14 3.18
CA PHE A 16 -9.28 0.72 2.12
C PHE A 16 -10.08 -0.37 1.40
N THR A 17 -11.23 -0.01 0.89
CA THR A 17 -12.03 -0.79 -0.07
C THR A 17 -11.48 -0.68 -1.48
N ALA A 18 -11.87 -1.60 -2.37
CA ALA A 18 -11.54 -1.51 -3.80
C ALA A 18 -11.94 -0.15 -4.42
N ASP A 19 -13.09 0.40 -4.04
CA ASP A 19 -13.57 1.69 -4.52
C ASP A 19 -12.74 2.86 -3.98
N GLU A 20 -12.35 2.82 -2.71
CA GLU A 20 -11.45 3.83 -2.12
C GLU A 20 -10.07 3.81 -2.79
N ILE A 21 -9.50 2.62 -3.03
CA ILE A 21 -8.23 2.48 -3.76
C ILE A 21 -8.38 3.05 -5.17
N ARG A 22 -9.47 2.74 -5.88
CA ARG A 22 -9.74 3.28 -7.21
C ARG A 22 -9.84 4.81 -7.21
N MET A 23 -10.48 5.40 -6.20
CA MET A 23 -10.60 6.85 -6.05
C MET A 23 -9.27 7.51 -5.66
N GLY A 24 -8.46 6.85 -4.82
CA GLY A 24 -7.16 7.34 -4.36
C GLY A 24 -6.03 7.20 -5.40
N CYS A 25 -6.17 6.26 -6.33
CA CYS A 25 -5.19 5.98 -7.39
C CYS A 25 -5.79 6.21 -8.80
N PRO A 26 -6.11 7.48 -9.17
CA PRO A 26 -6.63 7.78 -10.50
C PRO A 26 -5.59 7.53 -11.61
N ASP A 27 -6.04 7.53 -12.86
CA ASP A 27 -5.16 7.38 -14.02
C ASP A 27 -4.05 8.44 -14.06
N GLY A 28 -2.82 7.99 -14.29
CA GLY A 28 -1.59 8.79 -14.20
C GLY A 28 -1.07 8.95 -12.76
N HIS A 29 -1.70 8.38 -11.73
CA HIS A 29 -1.19 8.47 -10.35
C HIS A 29 0.17 7.77 -10.24
N THR A 30 1.12 8.45 -9.60
CA THR A 30 2.48 7.95 -9.43
C THR A 30 2.93 8.02 -7.99
N LEU A 31 3.65 6.98 -7.55
CA LEU A 31 4.32 6.95 -6.26
C LEU A 31 5.79 6.62 -6.49
N ARG A 32 6.68 7.40 -5.88
CA ARG A 32 8.09 7.00 -5.75
C ARG A 32 8.27 6.36 -4.39
N VAL A 33 8.90 5.20 -4.38
CA VAL A 33 9.12 4.38 -3.19
C VAL A 33 10.60 4.18 -3.03
N ARG A 34 11.10 4.33 -1.80
CA ARG A 34 12.48 4.02 -1.42
C ARG A 34 12.48 2.84 -0.47
N THR A 35 13.28 1.83 -0.77
CA THR A 35 13.51 0.68 0.11
C THR A 35 14.96 0.70 0.60
N THR A 36 15.14 0.69 1.91
CA THR A 36 16.43 0.59 2.58
C THR A 36 16.53 -0.75 3.31
N ALA A 37 17.60 -1.50 3.06
CA ALA A 37 17.90 -2.77 3.72
C ALA A 37 19.40 -2.85 4.04
N GLY A 38 19.76 -2.72 5.32
CA GLY A 38 21.15 -2.49 5.71
C GLY A 38 21.70 -1.23 5.02
N ASP A 39 22.86 -1.35 4.36
CA ASP A 39 23.48 -0.25 3.60
C ASP A 39 22.94 -0.11 2.17
N ALA A 40 22.08 -1.01 1.72
CA ALA A 40 21.51 -0.96 0.38
C ALA A 40 20.27 -0.07 0.33
N VAL A 41 20.23 0.84 -0.65
CA VAL A 41 19.07 1.68 -0.96
C VAL A 41 18.65 1.41 -2.39
N ARG A 42 17.36 1.17 -2.60
CA ARG A 42 16.73 1.03 -3.92
C ARG A 42 15.56 1.98 -4.05
N GLU A 43 15.34 2.50 -5.25
CA GLU A 43 14.19 3.33 -5.56
C GLU A 43 13.35 2.67 -6.66
N ALA A 44 12.03 2.78 -6.52
CA ALA A 44 11.06 2.29 -7.48
C ALA A 44 10.03 3.38 -7.76
N VAL A 45 9.53 3.44 -8.99
CA VAL A 45 8.41 4.29 -9.35
C VAL A 45 7.23 3.41 -9.75
N HIS A 46 6.12 3.54 -9.02
CA HIS A 46 4.85 2.91 -9.35
C HIS A 46 4.00 3.91 -10.13
N ARG A 47 3.40 3.48 -11.24
CA ARG A 47 2.41 4.27 -11.99
C ARG A 47 1.13 3.47 -12.19
N PHE A 48 0.01 4.16 -12.08
CA PHE A 48 -1.34 3.63 -12.26
C PHE A 48 -1.87 4.17 -13.58
N GLU A 49 -2.11 3.27 -14.54
CA GLU A 49 -2.46 3.62 -15.92
C GLU A 49 -3.67 2.80 -16.39
N ASP A 50 -4.43 3.33 -17.35
CA ASP A 50 -5.61 2.69 -17.96
C ASP A 50 -6.66 2.24 -16.93
N GLY A 51 -6.84 2.98 -15.84
CA GLY A 51 -7.79 2.63 -14.77
C GLY A 51 -9.25 2.59 -15.23
N ASP A 52 -9.95 1.47 -15.02
CA ASP A 52 -11.38 1.30 -15.30
C ASP A 52 -12.15 0.69 -14.11
N ALA A 53 -13.42 0.29 -14.32
CA ALA A 53 -14.26 -0.30 -13.27
C ALA A 53 -13.72 -1.62 -12.72
N GLY A 54 -13.04 -2.41 -13.54
CA GLY A 54 -12.53 -3.73 -13.18
C GLY A 54 -11.10 -3.70 -12.61
N GLY A 55 -10.29 -2.70 -12.97
CA GLY A 55 -8.91 -2.66 -12.51
C GLY A 55 -8.07 -1.51 -13.08
N VAL A 56 -6.76 -1.69 -12.98
CA VAL A 56 -5.74 -0.72 -13.41
C VAL A 56 -4.50 -1.45 -13.92
N THR A 57 -3.78 -0.84 -14.83
CA THR A 57 -2.44 -1.26 -15.22
C THR A 57 -1.47 -0.64 -14.22
N LEU A 58 -0.87 -1.48 -13.37
CA LEU A 58 0.17 -1.06 -12.44
C LEU A 58 1.52 -1.31 -13.11
N SER A 59 2.23 -0.24 -13.42
CA SER A 59 3.63 -0.29 -13.85
C SER A 59 4.56 0.02 -12.69
N GLN A 60 5.68 -0.68 -12.64
CA GLN A 60 6.74 -0.50 -11.66
C GLN A 60 8.06 -0.40 -12.41
N GLU A 61 8.76 0.71 -12.21
CA GLU A 61 10.09 0.97 -12.72
C GLU A 61 11.11 0.84 -11.59
N VAL A 62 12.11 -0.02 -11.75
CA VAL A 62 13.22 -0.22 -10.79
C VAL A 62 14.52 -0.21 -11.56
N ASP A 63 15.46 0.65 -11.19
CA ASP A 63 16.78 0.76 -11.85
C ASP A 63 16.70 0.89 -13.38
N GLY A 64 15.65 1.56 -13.89
CA GLY A 64 15.39 1.77 -15.32
C GLY A 64 14.68 0.61 -16.04
N GLU A 65 14.43 -0.50 -15.36
CA GLU A 65 13.63 -1.61 -15.88
C GLU A 65 12.16 -1.41 -15.53
N VAL A 66 11.31 -1.38 -16.56
CA VAL A 66 9.86 -1.22 -16.40
C VAL A 66 9.17 -2.58 -16.53
N SER A 67 8.40 -2.93 -15.51
CA SER A 67 7.46 -4.05 -15.54
C SER A 67 6.04 -3.53 -15.40
N SER A 68 5.09 -4.04 -16.17
CA SER A 68 3.68 -3.65 -16.07
C SER A 68 2.77 -4.87 -16.02
N ARG A 69 1.66 -4.73 -15.29
CA ARG A 69 0.63 -5.76 -15.22
C ARG A 69 -0.74 -5.17 -14.97
N ARG A 70 -1.76 -5.81 -15.53
CA ARG A 70 -3.16 -5.53 -15.18
C ARG A 70 -3.48 -6.16 -13.83
N VAL A 71 -4.07 -5.39 -12.92
CA VAL A 71 -4.53 -5.85 -11.61
C VAL A 71 -5.95 -5.36 -11.36
N ARG A 72 -6.77 -6.17 -10.68
CA ARG A 72 -8.12 -5.74 -10.28
C ARG A 72 -8.04 -4.94 -8.99
N TRP A 73 -8.95 -3.99 -8.80
CA TRP A 73 -9.03 -3.21 -7.56
C TRP A 73 -9.25 -4.09 -6.33
N VAL A 74 -10.08 -5.13 -6.47
CA VAL A 74 -10.30 -6.13 -5.42
C VAL A 74 -9.04 -6.95 -5.09
N ASP A 75 -8.15 -7.17 -6.06
CA ASP A 75 -6.88 -7.87 -5.80
C ASP A 75 -5.95 -6.99 -4.95
N LEU A 76 -5.94 -5.68 -5.22
CA LEU A 76 -5.21 -4.69 -4.42
C LEU A 76 -5.76 -4.60 -2.98
N GLN A 77 -7.08 -4.63 -2.81
CA GLN A 77 -7.70 -4.70 -1.48
C GLN A 77 -7.33 -6.02 -0.78
N THR A 78 -7.42 -7.15 -1.48
CA THR A 78 -7.12 -8.48 -0.94
C THR A 78 -5.69 -8.60 -0.43
N HIS A 79 -4.73 -7.90 -1.05
CA HIS A 79 -3.34 -7.84 -0.58
C HIS A 79 -3.20 -7.32 0.87
N ALA A 80 -4.12 -6.47 1.33
CA ALA A 80 -4.13 -5.96 2.71
C ALA A 80 -5.07 -6.75 3.63
N SER A 81 -5.63 -7.86 3.16
CA SER A 81 -6.50 -8.73 3.96
C SER A 81 -5.67 -9.69 4.81
N PHE A 82 -5.37 -9.26 6.03
CA PHE A 82 -4.63 -10.07 7.00
C PHE A 82 -5.56 -10.79 7.98
N PRO A 83 -5.22 -11.98 8.50
CA PRO A 83 -5.94 -12.67 9.56
C PRO A 83 -6.03 -11.83 10.83
N ALA A 84 -7.25 -11.70 11.36
CA ALA A 84 -7.57 -10.91 12.54
C ALA A 84 -6.77 -11.36 13.77
N GLU A 85 -6.64 -12.67 14.00
CA GLU A 85 -5.89 -13.23 15.14
C GLU A 85 -4.40 -12.83 15.18
N ARG A 86 -3.85 -12.41 14.04
CA ARG A 86 -2.42 -12.09 13.90
C ARG A 86 -2.17 -10.62 13.58
N THR A 87 -3.21 -9.80 13.56
CA THR A 87 -3.14 -8.41 13.12
C THR A 87 -3.64 -7.49 14.20
N THR A 88 -2.82 -6.50 14.56
CA THR A 88 -3.23 -5.38 15.41
C THR A 88 -3.31 -4.14 14.54
N ILE A 89 -4.40 -3.38 14.65
CA ILE A 89 -4.63 -2.14 13.90
C ILE A 89 -4.77 -1.00 14.91
N GLU A 90 -3.94 0.03 14.77
CA GLU A 90 -3.94 1.19 15.66
C GLU A 90 -3.80 2.48 14.84
N PRO A 91 -4.53 3.55 15.18
CA PRO A 91 -4.25 4.86 14.61
C PRO A 91 -2.89 5.37 15.09
N GLU A 92 -2.09 5.92 14.19
CA GLU A 92 -0.78 6.47 14.51
C GLU A 92 -0.45 7.62 13.57
N ARG A 93 0.06 8.72 14.12
CA ARG A 93 0.63 9.82 13.34
C ARG A 93 2.13 9.62 13.19
N ILE A 94 2.63 9.66 11.97
CA ILE A 94 4.06 9.48 11.66
C ILE A 94 4.61 10.60 10.79
N THR A 95 5.87 10.97 11.02
CA THR A 95 6.66 11.79 10.10
C THR A 95 7.16 10.91 8.95
N THR A 96 6.92 11.34 7.72
CA THR A 96 7.37 10.68 6.49
C THR A 96 8.02 11.72 5.55
N PRO A 97 8.65 11.31 4.44
CA PRO A 97 9.08 12.25 3.41
C PRO A 97 7.94 13.06 2.78
N LEU A 98 6.69 12.58 2.87
CA LEU A 98 5.49 13.31 2.44
C LEU A 98 5.01 14.35 3.47
N GLY A 99 5.64 14.41 4.65
CA GLY A 99 5.23 15.21 5.79
C GLY A 99 4.63 14.37 6.93
N GLU A 100 3.91 15.04 7.82
CA GLU A 100 3.14 14.42 8.91
C GLU A 100 1.86 13.81 8.37
N LEU A 101 1.66 12.51 8.59
CA LEU A 101 0.50 11.77 8.09
C LEU A 101 -0.22 11.03 9.23
N ASP A 102 -1.56 11.11 9.20
CA ASP A 102 -2.43 10.28 10.04
C ASP A 102 -2.66 8.91 9.36
N CYS A 103 -2.15 7.87 10.01
CA CYS A 103 -2.10 6.52 9.46
C CYS A 103 -2.87 5.52 10.31
N LEU A 104 -3.25 4.41 9.69
CA LEU A 104 -3.54 3.16 10.37
C LEU A 104 -2.25 2.32 10.35
N ARG A 105 -1.69 2.04 11.52
CA ARG A 105 -0.59 1.08 11.71
C ARG A 105 -1.15 -0.32 11.83
N TYR A 106 -0.76 -1.19 10.92
CA TYR A 106 -1.04 -2.62 10.94
C TYR A 106 0.22 -3.35 11.39
N SER A 107 0.15 -4.06 12.50
CA SER A 107 1.20 -4.96 12.97
C SER A 107 0.77 -6.41 12.76
N VAL A 108 1.36 -7.08 11.77
CA VAL A 108 0.99 -8.41 11.31
C VAL A 108 2.07 -9.42 11.69
N ARG A 109 1.67 -10.47 12.43
CA ARG A 109 2.56 -11.57 12.83
C ARG A 109 2.47 -12.74 11.83
N ARG A 110 3.59 -13.05 11.19
CA ARG A 110 3.76 -14.17 10.25
C ARG A 110 5.01 -14.97 10.62
N GLU A 111 5.95 -15.10 9.69
CA GLU A 111 7.31 -15.61 9.93
C GLU A 111 8.19 -14.60 10.69
N GLY A 112 7.70 -13.35 10.78
CA GLY A 112 8.24 -12.27 11.59
C GLY A 112 7.16 -11.20 11.82
N LEU A 113 7.53 -10.12 12.49
CA LEU A 113 6.67 -8.94 12.61
C LEU A 113 6.81 -8.08 11.35
N MET A 114 5.69 -7.85 10.69
CA MET A 114 5.56 -6.92 9.58
C MET A 114 4.70 -5.75 10.01
N THR A 115 5.15 -4.52 9.74
CA THR A 115 4.40 -3.32 10.09
C THR A 115 4.13 -2.48 8.85
N PHE A 116 2.87 -2.12 8.64
CA PHE A 116 2.42 -1.28 7.53
C PHE A 116 1.75 -0.03 8.07
N TRP A 117 2.03 1.13 7.47
CA TRP A 117 1.34 2.37 7.76
C TRP A 117 0.58 2.81 6.52
N PHE A 118 -0.74 2.80 6.62
CA PHE A 118 -1.63 3.26 5.57
C PHE A 118 -2.12 4.66 5.91
N ALA A 119 -1.70 5.67 5.14
CA ALA A 119 -2.14 7.04 5.34
C ALA A 119 -3.58 7.19 4.92
N THR A 120 -4.45 7.60 5.84
CA THR A 120 -5.89 7.74 5.59
C THR A 120 -6.22 8.72 4.46
N ALA A 121 -5.35 9.72 4.24
CA ALA A 121 -5.45 10.69 3.15
C ALA A 121 -4.95 10.18 1.78
N HIS A 122 -4.29 9.01 1.74
CA HIS A 122 -3.74 8.43 0.52
C HIS A 122 -4.18 6.97 0.37
N PRO A 123 -5.45 6.71 -0.03
CA PRO A 123 -5.94 5.37 -0.28
C PRO A 123 -5.12 4.65 -1.34
N GLY A 124 -4.68 3.43 -1.04
CA GLY A 124 -3.82 2.63 -1.91
C GLY A 124 -2.67 1.95 -1.16
N MET A 125 -1.45 2.14 -1.67
CA MET A 125 -0.25 1.53 -1.09
C MET A 125 0.06 2.11 0.30
N PRO A 126 0.66 1.32 1.21
CA PRO A 126 1.13 1.85 2.49
C PRO A 126 2.23 2.90 2.25
N VAL A 127 2.18 4.01 3.01
CA VAL A 127 3.20 5.07 2.94
C VAL A 127 4.51 4.65 3.59
N ARG A 128 4.45 3.66 4.50
CA ARG A 128 5.63 3.00 5.07
C ARG A 128 5.34 1.52 5.30
N TYR A 129 6.34 0.70 5.07
CA TYR A 129 6.33 -0.74 5.37
C TYR A 129 7.68 -1.13 5.99
N VAL A 130 7.64 -1.88 7.08
CA VAL A 130 8.82 -2.42 7.77
C VAL A 130 8.66 -3.92 7.92
N GLY A 131 9.64 -4.68 7.45
CA GLY A 131 9.61 -6.15 7.53
C GLY A 131 10.85 -6.77 6.88
N GLY A 132 11.23 -7.97 7.35
CA GLY A 132 12.35 -8.72 6.76
C GLY A 132 13.70 -7.98 6.76
N GLY A 133 13.93 -7.08 7.72
CA GLY A 133 15.14 -6.27 7.78
C GLY A 133 15.18 -5.08 6.80
N SER A 134 14.05 -4.76 6.16
CA SER A 134 13.92 -3.63 5.25
C SER A 134 12.89 -2.61 5.73
N VAL A 135 13.10 -1.35 5.35
CA VAL A 135 12.17 -0.24 5.50
C VAL A 135 11.87 0.29 4.11
N THR A 136 10.60 0.33 3.75
CA THR A 136 10.10 0.86 2.48
C THR A 136 9.22 2.06 2.77
N GLU A 137 9.46 3.17 2.09
CA GLU A 137 8.73 4.43 2.30
C GLU A 137 8.34 5.07 0.98
N VAL A 138 7.14 5.63 0.90
CA VAL A 138 6.75 6.51 -0.19
C VAL A 138 7.44 7.85 0.00
N VAL A 139 8.29 8.23 -0.95
CA VAL A 139 9.07 9.47 -0.88
C VAL A 139 8.39 10.65 -1.59
N SER A 140 7.53 10.36 -2.57
CA SER A 140 6.74 11.37 -3.26
C SER A 140 5.51 10.75 -3.92
N ILE A 141 4.43 11.51 -3.98
CA ILE A 141 3.20 11.17 -4.70
C ILE A 141 2.97 12.27 -5.74
N GLY A 142 2.59 11.89 -6.95
CA GLY A 142 2.33 12.84 -8.03
C GLY A 142 1.38 12.29 -9.08
N ARG A 143 1.29 13.01 -10.19
CA ARG A 143 0.55 12.59 -11.38
C ARG A 143 1.43 12.82 -12.61
N ALA A 144 1.58 11.78 -13.43
CA ALA A 144 2.28 11.85 -14.71
C ALA A 144 1.35 12.39 -15.80
#